data_AF-A0A009PLR5-F1
#
_entry.id   AF-A0A009PLR5-F1
#
_cell.length_a   1.000
_cell.length_b   1.000
_cell.length_c   1.000
_cell.angle_alpha   90.00
_cell.angle_beta   90.00
_cell.angle_gamma   90.00
#
_symmetry.space_group_name_H-M   'P 1'
#
loop_
_entity.id
_entity.type
_entity.pdbx_description
1 polymer ?
#
loop_
_entity_poly.entity_id
_entity_poly.type
_entity_poly.pdbx_seq_one_letter_code
_entity_poly.pdbx_strand_id
1 'polypeptide(L)' 'MAKTFRFTDEEEHALNEIALKLNRDLVKAGKKPLRDTEIFHEIVKQTLIDGIIEVSRDGAIKVETKK' A
#
# COMPACT_ATOMS: atom_id res chain seq x y z
N MET A 1 -15.91 6.54 11.80
CA MET A 1 -14.94 6.36 12.91
C MET A 1 -13.60 5.98 12.30
N ALA A 2 -12.52 6.67 12.67
CA ALA A 2 -11.18 6.27 12.25
C ALA A 2 -10.83 4.94 12.91
N LYS A 3 -10.40 3.95 12.12
CA LYS A 3 -9.89 2.67 12.64
C LYS A 3 -8.38 2.78 12.72
N THR A 4 -7.81 2.40 13.87
CA THR A 4 -6.36 2.39 14.05
C THR A 4 -5.83 1.05 13.60
N PHE A 5 -4.93 1.04 12.62
CA PHE A 5 -4.13 -0.12 12.25
C PHE A 5 -2.77 0.02 12.93
N ARG A 6 -2.28 -1.07 13.53
CA ARG A 6 -0.95 -1.14 14.10
C ARG A 6 -0.06 -1.88 13.12
N PHE A 7 1.02 -1.24 12.72
CA PHE A 7 2.06 -1.86 11.94
C PHE A 7 3.11 -2.46 12.87
N THR A 8 3.73 -3.53 12.41
CA THR A 8 5.04 -3.94 12.89
C THR A 8 6.11 -2.96 12.39
N ASP A 9 7.27 -2.93 13.05
CA ASP A 9 8.38 -2.06 12.64
C ASP A 9 8.82 -2.35 11.19
N GLU A 10 8.74 -3.61 10.75
CA GLU A 10 9.07 -4.02 9.38
C GLU A 10 8.06 -3.48 8.36
N GLU A 11 6.76 -3.58 8.66
CA GLU A 11 5.70 -3.05 7.80
C GLU A 11 5.77 -1.52 7.70
N GLU A 12 6.06 -0.83 8.81
CA GLU A 12 6.21 0.62 8.83
C GLU A 12 7.42 1.06 8.00
N HIS A 13 8.57 0.40 8.16
CA HIS A 13 9.76 0.68 7.37
C HIS A 13 9.51 0.43 5.87
N ALA A 14 8.85 -0.68 5.52
CA ALA A 14 8.49 -0.98 4.13
C ALA A 14 7.56 0.08 3.53
N LEU A 15 6.56 0.55 4.28
CA LEU A 15 5.66 1.62 3.84
C LEU A 15 6.43 2.93 3.61
N ASN A 16 7.32 3.30 4.51
CA ASN A 16 8.13 4.53 4.40
C ASN A 16 9.03 4.52 3.16
N GLU A 17 9.70 3.41 2.88
CA GLU A 17 10.57 3.27 1.69
C GLU A 17 9.77 3.40 0.39
N ILE A 18 8.59 2.76 0.33
CA ILE A 18 7.68 2.91 -0.82
C ILE A 18 7.16 4.34 -0.93
N ALA A 19 6.80 4.98 0.19
CA ALA A 19 6.30 6.34 0.19
C ALA A 19 7.34 7.35 -0.29
N LEU A 20 8.61 7.23 0.13
CA LEU A 20 9.72 8.04 -0.37
C LEU A 20 9.91 7.88 -1.88
N LYS A 21 9.88 6.65 -2.38
CA LYS A 21 9.99 6.37 -3.81
C LYS A 21 8.83 6.99 -4.60
N LEU A 22 7.59 6.76 -4.20
CA LEU A 22 6.39 7.29 -4.87
C LEU A 22 6.38 8.82 -4.86
N ASN A 23 6.65 9.44 -3.71
CA ASN A 23 6.63 10.89 -3.58
C ASN A 23 7.72 11.57 -4.40
N ARG A 24 8.91 10.96 -4.50
CA ARG A 24 9.95 11.44 -5.40
C ARG A 24 9.47 11.45 -6.86
N ASP A 25 8.79 10.40 -7.29
CA ASP A 25 8.29 10.29 -8.67
C ASP A 25 7.12 11.26 -8.93
N LEU A 26 6.24 11.46 -7.94
CA LEU A 26 5.17 12.47 -7.99
C LEU A 26 5.73 13.89 -8.12
N VAL A 27 6.73 14.25 -7.31
CA VAL A 27 7.37 15.57 -7.35
C VAL A 27 8.06 15.81 -8.69
N LYS A 28 8.77 14.80 -9.24
CA LYS A 28 9.35 14.87 -10.59
C LYS A 28 8.30 15.10 -11.67
N ALA A 29 7.09 14.58 -11.49
CA ALA A 29 5.96 14.80 -12.37
C ALA A 29 5.19 16.11 -12.09
N GLY A 30 5.69 16.99 -11.22
CA GLY A 30 5.04 18.25 -10.84
C GLY A 30 3.78 18.07 -9.98
N LYS A 31 3.57 16.88 -9.40
CA LYS A 31 2.44 16.57 -8.54
C LYS A 31 2.79 16.75 -7.07
N LYS A 32 1.76 17.00 -6.26
CA LYS A 32 1.91 17.08 -4.80
C LYS A 32 2.22 15.68 -4.23
N PRO A 33 3.17 15.58 -3.28
CA PRO A 33 3.40 14.33 -2.56
C PRO A 33 2.18 13.94 -1.72
N LEU A 34 2.02 12.64 -1.50
CA LEU A 34 0.99 12.03 -0.67
C LEU A 34 1.53 11.74 0.72
N ARG A 35 0.65 11.76 1.73
CA ARG A 35 0.97 11.30 3.08
C ARG A 35 0.99 9.77 3.12
N ASP A 36 1.71 9.21 4.07
CA ASP A 36 1.80 7.75 4.25
C ASP A 36 0.41 7.11 4.46
N THR A 37 -0.49 7.80 5.17
CA THR A 37 -1.89 7.37 5.33
C THR A 37 -2.65 7.32 4.01
N GLU A 38 -2.42 8.30 3.11
CA GLU A 38 -3.06 8.33 1.78
C GLU A 38 -2.54 7.20 0.90
N ILE A 39 -1.22 6.97 0.94
CA ILE A 39 -0.56 5.88 0.21
C ILE A 39 -1.07 4.52 0.72
N PHE A 40 -1.15 4.35 2.04
CA PHE A 40 -1.67 3.13 2.64
C PHE A 40 -3.12 2.87 2.25
N HIS A 41 -3.99 3.89 2.32
CA HIS A 41 -5.38 3.74 1.90
C HIS A 41 -5.52 3.35 0.44
N GLU A 42 -4.71 3.91 -0.45
CA GLU A 42 -4.72 3.56 -1.87
C GLU A 42 -4.27 2.11 -2.10
N ILE A 43 -3.20 1.67 -1.43
CA ILE A 43 -2.72 0.26 -1.50
C ILE A 43 -3.81 -0.70 -1.01
N VAL A 44 -4.43 -0.40 0.14
CA VAL A 44 -5.49 -1.23 0.73
C VAL A 44 -6.70 -1.30 -0.19
N LYS A 45 -7.08 -0.19 -0.81
CA LYS A 45 -8.18 -0.16 -1.78
C LYS A 45 -7.89 -1.04 -3.00
N GLN A 46 -6.71 -0.88 -3.61
CA GLN A 46 -6.30 -1.68 -4.77
C GLN A 46 -6.17 -3.17 -4.44
N THR A 47 -5.91 -3.51 -3.18
CA THR A 47 -5.76 -4.89 -2.70
C THR A 47 -7.09 -5.52 -2.32
N LEU A 48 -7.85 -4.88 -1.43
CA LEU A 48 -9.05 -5.46 -0.80
C LEU A 48 -10.35 -5.22 -1.60
N ILE A 49 -10.40 -4.17 -2.43
CA ILE A 49 -11.62 -3.78 -3.14
C ILE A 49 -11.46 -4.09 -4.64
N ASP A 50 -10.38 -3.64 -5.25
CA ASP A 50 -10.19 -3.76 -6.70
C ASP A 50 -9.38 -5.01 -7.10
N GLY A 51 -8.64 -5.58 -6.15
CA GLY A 51 -7.73 -6.71 -6.33
C GLY A 51 -8.41 -8.09 -6.24
N ILE A 52 -7.65 -9.13 -6.54
CA ILE A 52 -8.03 -10.53 -6.39
C ILE A 52 -7.18 -11.12 -5.28
N ILE A 53 -7.81 -11.70 -4.26
CA ILE A 53 -7.14 -12.36 -3.14
C ILE A 53 -7.45 -13.84 -3.22
N GLU A 54 -6.39 -14.65 -3.32
CA GLU A 54 -6.49 -16.11 -3.41
C GLU A 54 -5.62 -16.77 -2.34
N VAL A 55 -5.96 -18.01 -2.02
CA VAL A 55 -5.16 -18.86 -1.13
C VAL A 55 -4.46 -19.90 -1.99
N SER A 56 -3.14 -19.95 -1.87
CA SER A 56 -2.30 -20.95 -2.51
C SER A 56 -2.52 -22.34 -1.89
N ARG A 57 -2.03 -23.39 -2.57
CA ARG A 57 -2.24 -24.78 -2.12
C ARG A 57 -1.54 -25.09 -0.78
N ASP A 58 -0.53 -24.32 -0.43
CA ASP A 58 0.22 -24.34 0.84
C ASP A 58 -0.40 -23.46 1.92
N GLY A 59 -1.50 -22.76 1.63
CA GLY A 59 -2.23 -21.93 2.60
C GLY A 59 -1.74 -20.49 2.71
N ALA A 60 -0.76 -20.07 1.89
CA ALA A 60 -0.32 -18.68 1.85
C ALA A 60 -1.31 -17.79 1.08
N ILE A 61 -1.53 -16.57 1.58
CA ILE A 61 -2.38 -15.56 0.94
C ILE A 61 -1.59 -14.90 -0.18
N LYS A 62 -2.19 -14.85 -1.38
CA LYS A 62 -1.64 -14.16 -2.54
C LYS A 62 -2.60 -13.05 -2.98
N VAL A 63 -2.05 -11.88 -3.24
CA VAL A 63 -2.79 -10.72 -3.76
C VAL A 63 -2.34 -10.47 -5.19
N GLU A 64 -3.29 -10.38 -6.11
CA GLU A 64 -3.07 -9.91 -7.48
C GLU A 64 -3.85 -8.61 -7.70
N THR A 65 -3.12 -7.54 -8.00
CA THR A 65 -3.72 -6.25 -8.37
C THR A 65 -4.07 -6.25 -9.85
N LYS A 66 -5.31 -5.89 -10.21
CA LYS A 66 -5.69 -5.69 -11.62
C LYS A 66 -4.92 -4.50 -12.20
N LYS A 67 -4.41 -4.66 -13.43
CA LYS A 67 -3.67 -3.62 -14.18
C LYS A 67 -4.56 -2.44 -14.57
#